data_AF-A0A928LY30-F1
#
_entry.id   AF-A0A928LY30-F1
#
_cell.length_a   1.000
_cell.length_b   1.000
_cell.length_c   1.000
_cell.angle_alpha   90.00
_cell.angle_beta   90.00
_cell.angle_gamma   90.00
#
_symmetry.space_group_name_H-M   'P 1'
#
loop_
_entity.id
_entity.type
_entity.pdbx_description
1 polymer ?
#
loop_
_entity_poly.entity_id
_entity_poly.type
_entity_poly.pdbx_seq_one_letter_code
_entity_poly.pdbx_strand_id
1 'polypeptide(L)'
;MDISYKHGNGKFNYRVCAVMISDGKILAMHDERSPYYYLPGGRVKIGETAQSAVIREVQEELGLTLKIVRPLWLNQAFFREDVDRLDYHELCIYFLMDADCMDLLQRGEKFTTNEGGHIHTFEWLKFENLKDAYFYPQFLKTEIFRLPETFTIRTEME
;
A
#
# COMPACT_ATOMS: atom_id res chain seq x y z
N MET A 1 -12.33 -4.27 14.34
CA MET A 1 -11.13 -4.98 14.84
C MET A 1 -10.34 -5.39 13.63
N ASP A 2 -9.06 -5.02 13.58
CA ASP A 2 -8.17 -5.39 12.47
C ASP A 2 -7.96 -6.89 12.43
N ILE A 3 -7.89 -7.45 11.23
CA ILE A 3 -7.54 -8.85 11.00
C ILE A 3 -6.02 -8.95 11.05
N SER A 4 -5.52 -9.00 12.27
CA SER A 4 -4.13 -9.23 12.61
C SER A 4 -4.07 -10.04 13.90
N TYR A 5 -3.25 -11.08 13.90
CA TYR A 5 -3.03 -11.86 15.11
C TYR A 5 -1.60 -12.36 15.20
N LYS A 6 -1.14 -12.52 16.44
CA LYS A 6 0.18 -13.08 16.76
C LYS A 6 -0.01 -14.48 17.34
N HIS A 7 0.80 -15.42 16.86
CA HIS A 7 0.88 -16.77 17.42
C HIS A 7 2.33 -17.22 17.52
N GLY A 8 2.86 -17.31 18.75
CA GLY A 8 4.28 -17.58 18.98
C GLY A 8 5.16 -16.50 18.35
N ASN A 9 6.11 -16.91 17.49
CA ASN A 9 6.95 -16.01 16.70
C ASN A 9 6.29 -15.53 15.39
N GLY A 10 5.15 -16.11 15.02
CA GLY A 10 4.43 -15.76 13.81
C GLY A 10 3.46 -14.59 14.00
N LYS A 11 3.34 -13.75 12.97
CA LYS A 11 2.32 -12.72 12.89
C LYS A 11 1.59 -12.79 11.56
N PHE A 12 0.27 -12.84 11.60
CA PHE A 12 -0.56 -12.81 10.41
C PHE A 12 -1.16 -11.42 10.23
N ASN A 13 -1.14 -10.89 9.01
CA ASN A 13 -1.87 -9.69 8.62
C ASN A 13 -2.74 -9.97 7.38
N TYR A 14 -3.96 -9.43 7.37
CA TYR A 14 -4.73 -9.23 6.14
C TYR A 14 -4.83 -7.74 5.82
N ARG A 15 -4.27 -7.34 4.68
CA ARG A 15 -4.08 -5.94 4.27
C ARG A 15 -4.66 -5.64 2.90
N VAL A 16 -4.83 -4.35 2.66
CA VAL A 16 -5.11 -3.76 1.35
C VAL A 16 -4.17 -2.60 1.10
N CYS A 17 -3.82 -2.38 -0.16
CA CYS A 17 -3.05 -1.22 -0.61
C CYS A 17 -3.70 -0.57 -1.82
N ALA A 18 -3.65 0.76 -1.85
CA ALA A 18 -4.05 1.58 -2.98
C ALA A 18 -2.84 1.83 -3.90
N VAL A 19 -2.95 1.38 -5.14
CA VAL A 19 -2.00 1.71 -6.21
C VAL A 19 -2.59 2.89 -6.97
N MET A 20 -1.96 4.06 -6.83
CA MET A 20 -2.31 5.29 -7.53
C MET A 20 -1.18 5.66 -8.48
N ILE A 21 -1.50 5.83 -9.76
CA ILE A 21 -0.52 6.07 -10.81
C ILE A 21 -0.92 7.30 -11.61
N SER A 22 0.05 8.19 -11.84
CA SER A 22 -0.08 9.34 -12.74
C SER A 22 1.26 9.61 -13.42
N ASP A 23 1.26 9.85 -14.73
CA ASP A 23 2.45 10.24 -15.51
C ASP A 23 3.73 9.41 -15.26
N GLY A 24 3.59 8.08 -15.18
CA GLY A 24 4.71 7.17 -14.94
C GLY A 24 5.28 7.24 -13.51
N LYS A 25 4.49 7.76 -12.57
CA LYS A 25 4.80 7.82 -11.13
C LYS A 25 3.77 7.05 -10.34
N ILE A 26 4.19 6.56 -9.18
CA ILE A 26 3.34 5.94 -8.17
C ILE A 26 3.31 6.82 -6.93
N LEU A 27 2.14 6.98 -6.31
CA LEU A 27 2.05 7.66 -5.02
C LEU A 27 2.53 6.70 -3.93
N ALA A 28 3.68 7.01 -3.35
CA ALA A 28 4.22 6.30 -2.21
C ALA A 28 4.04 7.12 -0.94
N MET A 29 4.01 6.43 0.19
CA MET A 29 3.93 7.01 1.52
C MET A 29 5.12 6.54 2.35
N HIS A 30 5.57 7.41 3.25
CA HIS A 30 6.43 7.02 4.36
C HIS A 30 6.04 7.82 5.60
N ASP A 31 6.33 7.26 6.77
CA ASP A 31 6.06 7.88 8.07
C ASP A 31 7.34 7.93 8.91
N GLU A 32 7.25 8.51 10.11
CA GLU A 32 8.38 8.60 11.04
C GLU A 32 8.82 7.25 11.62
N ARG A 33 8.01 6.20 11.44
CA ARG A 33 8.21 4.87 12.03
C ARG A 33 8.94 3.92 11.08
N SER A 34 8.87 4.19 9.77
CA SER A 34 9.38 3.30 8.73
C SER A 34 10.45 4.02 7.90
N PRO A 35 11.68 3.49 7.80
CA PRO A 35 12.74 4.09 7.00
C PRO A 35 12.54 3.90 5.48
N TYR A 36 11.51 3.17 5.07
CA TYR A 36 11.21 2.81 3.69
C TYR A 36 9.87 3.40 3.23
N TYR A 37 9.74 3.59 1.92
CA TYR A 37 8.49 3.89 1.25
C TYR A 37 7.63 2.64 1.14
N TYR A 38 6.32 2.84 1.23
CA TYR A 38 5.30 1.82 1.00
C TYR A 38 4.06 2.47 0.36
N LEU A 39 3.02 1.68 0.10
CA LEU A 39 1.79 2.19 -0.49
C LEU A 39 0.76 2.57 0.58
N PRO A 40 -0.03 3.63 0.32
CA PRO A 40 -1.22 3.96 1.13
C PRO A 40 -2.11 2.73 1.32
N GLY A 41 -2.59 2.51 2.54
CA GLY A 41 -3.39 1.34 2.88
C GLY A 41 -3.11 0.73 4.25
N GLY A 42 -4.02 -0.14 4.67
CA GLY A 42 -4.02 -0.66 6.03
C GLY A 42 -4.60 -2.05 6.16
N ARG A 43 -5.01 -2.38 7.38
CA ARG A 43 -5.53 -3.70 7.72
C ARG A 43 -7.02 -3.76 7.44
N VAL A 44 -7.48 -4.88 6.92
CA VAL A 44 -8.90 -5.15 6.76
C VAL A 44 -9.51 -5.43 8.14
N LYS A 45 -10.69 -4.87 8.41
CA LYS A 45 -11.41 -5.11 9.66
C LYS A 45 -12.34 -6.33 9.56
N ILE A 46 -12.60 -7.01 10.68
CA ILE A 46 -13.62 -8.08 10.74
C ILE A 46 -14.98 -7.53 10.29
N GLY A 47 -15.62 -8.23 9.35
CA GLY A 47 -16.89 -7.81 8.75
C GLY A 47 -16.76 -6.77 7.63
N GLU A 48 -15.54 -6.38 7.27
CA GLU A 48 -15.25 -5.43 6.20
C GLU A 48 -14.81 -6.15 4.91
N THR A 49 -15.27 -5.66 3.75
CA THR A 49 -14.74 -6.15 2.46
C THR A 49 -13.40 -5.49 2.15
N ALA A 50 -12.53 -6.13 1.37
CA ALA A 50 -11.26 -5.53 0.96
C ALA A 50 -11.47 -4.21 0.19
N GLN A 51 -12.52 -4.13 -0.63
CA GLN A 51 -12.90 -2.90 -1.34
C GLN A 51 -13.30 -1.78 -0.38
N SER A 52 -14.13 -2.08 0.63
CA SER A 52 -14.51 -1.11 1.66
C SER A 52 -13.29 -0.66 2.46
N ALA A 53 -12.39 -1.59 2.79
CA ALA A 53 -11.15 -1.29 3.50
C ALA A 53 -10.28 -0.32 2.71
N VAL A 54 -9.99 -0.57 1.42
CA VAL A 54 -9.09 0.33 0.66
C VAL A 54 -9.69 1.73 0.49
N ILE A 55 -11.02 1.84 0.32
CA ILE A 55 -11.70 3.14 0.26
C ILE A 55 -11.59 3.87 1.61
N ARG A 56 -11.78 3.15 2.72
CA ARG A 56 -11.63 3.71 4.07
C ARG A 56 -10.20 4.20 4.32
N GLU A 57 -9.19 3.38 4.03
CA GLU A 57 -7.79 3.73 4.26
C GLU A 57 -7.39 4.96 3.45
N VAL A 58 -7.78 5.02 2.16
CA VAL A 58 -7.54 6.23 1.33
C VAL A 58 -8.25 7.46 1.92
N GLN A 59 -9.45 7.30 2.46
CA GLN A 59 -10.15 8.41 3.10
C GLN A 59 -9.49 8.83 4.43
N GLU A 60 -9.02 7.89 5.25
CA GLU A 60 -8.35 8.14 6.52
C GLU A 60 -6.98 8.83 6.30
N GLU A 61 -6.18 8.32 5.36
CA GLU A 61 -4.82 8.77 5.09
C GLU A 61 -4.76 10.03 4.20
N LEU A 62 -5.59 10.12 3.15
CA LEU A 62 -5.53 11.20 2.16
C LEU A 62 -6.69 12.19 2.27
N GLY A 63 -7.77 11.85 2.97
CA GLY A 63 -8.99 12.66 3.01
C GLY A 63 -9.77 12.66 1.69
N LEU A 64 -9.55 11.67 0.83
CA LEU A 64 -10.12 11.58 -0.52
C LEU A 64 -10.99 10.34 -0.68
N THR A 65 -12.08 10.48 -1.44
CA THR A 65 -12.91 9.33 -1.84
C THR A 65 -12.62 8.99 -3.30
N LEU A 66 -11.70 8.05 -3.51
CA LEU A 66 -11.32 7.59 -4.84
C LEU A 66 -12.13 6.36 -5.27
N LYS A 67 -12.27 6.16 -6.59
CA LYS A 67 -12.92 4.98 -7.16
C LYS A 67 -11.91 3.86 -7.37
N ILE A 68 -12.33 2.63 -7.08
CA ILE A 68 -11.58 1.43 -7.47
C ILE A 68 -11.76 1.24 -8.98
N VAL A 69 -10.65 1.22 -9.72
CA VAL A 69 -10.65 0.83 -11.13
C VAL A 69 -10.80 -0.69 -11.24
N ARG A 70 -9.88 -1.43 -10.58
CA ARG A 70 -9.88 -2.89 -10.55
C ARG A 70 -8.85 -3.44 -9.55
N PRO A 71 -9.02 -4.68 -9.05
CA PRO A 71 -7.98 -5.35 -8.29
C PRO A 71 -6.81 -5.76 -9.21
N LEU A 72 -5.59 -5.70 -8.68
CA LEU A 72 -4.36 -6.05 -9.39
C LEU A 72 -3.83 -7.40 -8.91
N TRP A 73 -3.47 -7.48 -7.63
CA TRP A 73 -2.81 -8.65 -7.06
C TRP A 73 -3.40 -9.05 -5.71
N LEU A 74 -3.42 -10.36 -5.44
CA LEU A 74 -3.32 -10.91 -4.09
C LEU A 74 -1.87 -11.35 -3.88
N ASN A 75 -1.15 -10.64 -3.03
CA ASN A 75 0.20 -10.99 -2.64
C ASN A 75 0.19 -11.80 -1.34
N GLN A 76 0.84 -12.96 -1.35
CA GLN A 76 1.11 -13.77 -0.17
C GLN A 76 2.57 -13.58 0.21
N ALA A 77 2.85 -12.69 1.15
CA ALA A 77 4.21 -12.36 1.56
C ALA A 77 4.59 -13.08 2.85
N PHE A 78 5.76 -13.73 2.82
CA PHE A 78 6.38 -14.36 3.98
C PHE A 78 7.74 -13.72 4.19
N PHE A 79 7.90 -12.97 5.27
CA PHE A 79 9.13 -12.20 5.52
C PHE A 79 9.38 -12.08 7.03
N ARG A 80 10.63 -11.82 7.41
CA ARG A 80 10.97 -11.50 8.79
C ARG A 80 11.08 -9.98 8.96
N GLU A 81 10.21 -9.40 9.79
CA GLU A 81 10.20 -7.95 10.02
C GLU A 81 11.43 -7.52 10.83
N ASP A 82 12.08 -6.45 10.38
CA ASP A 82 13.31 -5.98 11.01
C ASP A 82 13.07 -5.32 12.36
N VAL A 83 11.93 -4.63 12.49
CA VAL A 83 11.59 -3.84 13.68
C VAL A 83 11.27 -4.74 14.88
N ASP A 84 10.40 -5.73 14.72
CA ASP A 84 9.92 -6.59 15.82
C ASP A 84 10.48 -8.02 15.79
N ARG A 85 11.25 -8.38 14.75
CA ARG A 85 11.91 -9.68 14.55
C ARG A 85 10.95 -10.88 14.44
N LEU A 86 9.65 -10.66 14.23
CA LEU A 86 8.65 -11.71 14.03
C LEU A 86 8.63 -12.20 12.58
N ASP A 87 8.14 -13.43 12.40
CA ASP A 87 7.92 -14.03 11.07
C ASP A 87 6.52 -13.65 10.60
N TYR A 88 6.43 -12.79 9.59
CA TYR A 88 5.17 -12.31 9.03
C TYR A 88 4.66 -13.26 7.95
N HIS A 89 3.35 -13.54 8.02
CA HIS A 89 2.56 -14.08 6.93
C HIS A 89 1.49 -13.04 6.60
N GLU A 90 1.65 -12.37 5.46
CA GLU A 90 0.76 -11.30 5.05
C GLU A 90 0.02 -11.66 3.77
N LEU A 91 -1.31 -11.51 3.81
CA LEU A 91 -2.14 -11.45 2.62
C LEU A 91 -2.43 -9.99 2.33
N CYS A 92 -1.96 -9.47 1.20
CA CYS A 92 -2.23 -8.09 0.79
C CYS A 92 -2.91 -8.03 -0.57
N ILE A 93 -4.05 -7.36 -0.64
CA ILE A 93 -4.76 -7.10 -1.91
C ILE A 93 -4.45 -5.68 -2.39
N TYR A 94 -3.95 -5.58 -3.62
CA TYR A 94 -3.62 -4.31 -4.24
C TYR A 94 -4.72 -3.90 -5.21
N PHE A 95 -5.25 -2.69 -5.06
CA PHE A 95 -6.27 -2.13 -5.94
C PHE A 95 -5.70 -0.96 -6.73
N LEU A 96 -5.93 -0.96 -8.04
CA LEU A 96 -5.71 0.23 -8.85
C LEU A 96 -6.83 1.22 -8.54
N MET A 97 -6.45 2.39 -8.02
CA MET A 97 -7.37 3.48 -7.70
C MET A 97 -7.30 4.54 -8.79
N ASP A 98 -8.44 5.16 -9.06
CA ASP A 98 -8.53 6.29 -9.98
C ASP A 98 -7.85 7.51 -9.35
N ALA A 99 -6.64 7.80 -9.81
CA ALA A 99 -5.80 8.87 -9.31
C ALA A 99 -5.93 10.17 -10.11
N ASP A 100 -6.77 10.20 -11.16
CA ASP A 100 -7.07 11.40 -11.94
C ASP A 100 -8.08 12.30 -11.20
N CYS A 101 -7.69 12.66 -9.98
CA CYS A 101 -8.46 13.50 -9.08
C CYS A 101 -7.71 14.83 -8.93
N MET A 102 -8.39 15.92 -9.30
CA MET A 102 -7.83 17.28 -9.24
C MET A 102 -7.30 17.62 -7.83
N ASP A 103 -8.01 17.20 -6.78
CA ASP A 103 -7.63 17.45 -5.39
C ASP A 103 -6.36 16.72 -4.97
N LEU A 104 -6.03 15.59 -5.61
CA LEU A 104 -4.78 14.86 -5.37
C LEU A 104 -3.62 15.49 -6.15
N LEU A 105 -3.84 15.79 -7.43
CA LEU A 105 -2.81 16.35 -8.31
C LEU A 105 -2.38 17.76 -7.88
N GLN A 106 -3.30 18.57 -7.34
CA GLN A 106 -2.99 19.92 -6.84
C GLN A 106 -2.11 19.94 -5.58
N ARG A 107 -1.96 18.81 -4.88
CA ARG A 107 -1.05 18.72 -3.70
C ARG A 107 0.43 18.72 -4.09
N GLY A 108 0.73 18.62 -5.39
CA GLY A 108 2.09 18.62 -5.91
C GLY A 108 2.82 17.28 -5.73
N GLU A 109 4.12 17.29 -6.00
CA GLU A 109 4.97 16.10 -6.03
C GLU A 109 5.18 15.45 -4.66
N LYS A 110 5.15 16.26 -3.59
CA LYS A 110 5.35 15.83 -2.21
C LYS A 110 4.46 16.66 -1.29
N PHE A 111 3.73 15.98 -0.41
CA PHE A 111 2.83 16.63 0.54
C PHE A 111 2.68 15.78 1.80
N THR A 112 2.10 16.38 2.85
CA THR A 112 1.82 15.68 4.10
C THR A 112 0.34 15.73 4.45
N THR A 113 -0.12 14.71 5.17
CA THR A 113 -1.44 14.70 5.81
C THR A 113 -1.28 14.35 7.28
N ASN A 114 -2.33 14.60 8.06
CA ASN A 114 -2.40 14.23 9.47
C ASN A 114 -3.56 13.26 9.67
N GLU A 115 -3.24 12.05 10.08
CA GLU A 115 -4.22 11.03 10.45
C GLU A 115 -4.11 10.77 11.96
N GLY A 116 -5.10 11.20 12.74
CA GLY A 116 -5.15 10.90 14.18
C GLY A 116 -3.93 11.39 14.99
N GLY A 117 -3.22 12.41 14.52
CA GLY A 117 -1.98 12.91 15.15
C GLY A 117 -0.69 12.33 14.56
N HIS A 118 -0.78 11.42 13.58
CA HIS A 118 0.37 10.88 12.86
C HIS A 118 0.55 11.63 11.52
N ILE A 119 1.78 12.06 11.25
CA ILE A 119 2.13 12.73 10.00
C ILE A 119 2.50 11.68 8.97
N HIS A 120 1.77 11.66 7.87
CA HIS A 120 2.05 10.83 6.71
C HIS A 120 2.62 11.69 5.60
N THR A 121 3.78 11.32 5.08
CA THR A 121 4.41 12.02 3.95
C THR A 121 4.20 11.21 2.69
N PHE A 122 3.62 11.85 1.67
CA PHE A 122 3.37 11.25 0.37
C PHE A 122 4.29 11.86 -0.67
N GLU A 123 4.78 11.04 -1.58
CA GLU A 123 5.64 11.45 -2.67
C GLU A 123 5.32 10.67 -3.95
N TRP A 124 5.22 11.38 -5.07
CA TRP A 124 5.10 10.77 -6.39
C TRP A 124 6.46 10.27 -6.88
N LEU A 125 6.70 8.97 -6.73
CA LEU A 125 7.95 8.33 -7.14
C LEU A 125 7.85 7.88 -8.60
N LYS A 126 8.80 8.31 -9.43
CA LYS A 126 8.92 7.80 -10.81
C LYS A 126 9.23 6.31 -10.81
N PHE A 127 8.63 5.55 -11.73
CA PHE A 127 8.86 4.11 -11.85
C PHE A 127 10.34 3.75 -12.01
N GLU A 128 11.07 4.55 -12.80
CA GLU A 128 12.51 4.38 -13.04
C GLU A 128 13.37 4.47 -11.77
N ASN A 129 12.88 5.17 -10.74
CA ASN A 129 13.59 5.37 -9.47
C ASN A 129 13.24 4.30 -8.43
N LEU A 130 12.18 3.50 -8.63
CA LEU A 130 11.75 2.51 -7.64
C LEU A 130 12.79 1.42 -7.41
N LYS A 131 13.58 1.07 -8.43
CA LYS A 131 14.66 0.07 -8.31
C LYS A 131 15.68 0.44 -7.22
N ASP A 132 16.00 1.74 -7.11
CA ASP A 132 17.01 2.28 -6.20
C ASP A 132 16.39 2.79 -4.88
N ALA A 133 15.07 2.97 -4.86
CA ALA A 133 14.35 3.39 -3.67
C ALA A 133 14.30 2.27 -2.62
N TYR A 134 14.41 2.66 -1.34
CA TYR A 134 14.06 1.77 -0.24
C TYR A 134 12.53 1.69 -0.16
N PHE A 135 11.95 0.82 -0.99
CA PHE A 135 10.52 0.72 -1.25
C PHE A 135 10.07 -0.73 -1.10
N TYR A 136 8.97 -0.96 -0.38
CA TYR A 136 8.31 -2.25 -0.26
C TYR A 136 6.84 -2.17 -0.69
N PRO A 137 6.27 -3.28 -1.19
CA PRO A 137 6.90 -4.59 -1.43
C PRO A 137 7.87 -4.59 -2.63
N GLN A 138 8.86 -5.50 -2.64
CA GLN A 138 9.91 -5.51 -3.66
C GLN A 138 9.38 -5.76 -5.08
N PHE A 139 8.34 -6.58 -5.25
CA PHE A 139 7.82 -6.85 -6.60
C PHE A 139 7.33 -5.65 -7.37
N LEU A 140 6.84 -4.61 -6.68
CA LEU A 140 6.32 -3.44 -7.37
C LEU A 140 7.41 -2.71 -8.14
N LYS A 141 8.68 -2.89 -7.76
CA LYS A 141 9.82 -2.36 -8.52
C LYS A 141 9.90 -2.91 -9.95
N THR A 142 9.30 -4.08 -10.22
CA THR A 142 9.25 -4.69 -11.55
C THR A 142 7.86 -4.70 -12.17
N GLU A 143 6.83 -5.02 -11.38
CA GLU A 143 5.46 -5.22 -11.89
C GLU A 143 4.76 -3.90 -12.26
N ILE A 144 5.25 -2.75 -11.74
CA ILE A 144 4.61 -1.46 -12.00
C ILE A 144 4.60 -1.06 -13.48
N PHE A 145 5.58 -1.54 -14.27
CA PHE A 145 5.69 -1.24 -15.69
C PHE A 145 4.63 -1.96 -16.53
N ARG A 146 4.03 -3.03 -16.00
CA ARG A 146 2.98 -3.80 -16.68
C ARG A 146 2.01 -4.38 -15.66
N LEU A 147 1.01 -3.58 -15.30
CA LEU A 147 -0.07 -4.04 -14.43
C LEU A 147 -0.79 -5.24 -15.06
N PRO A 148 -1.13 -6.29 -14.30
CA PRO A 148 -1.89 -7.42 -14.82
C PRO A 148 -3.27 -6.92 -15.26
N GLU A 149 -3.89 -7.46 -16.31
CA GLU A 149 -5.25 -7.05 -16.73
C GLU A 149 -6.34 -7.68 -15.86
N THR A 150 -6.04 -8.87 -15.31
CA THR A 150 -6.92 -9.63 -14.42
C THR A 150 -6.31 -9.78 -13.04
N PHE A 151 -7.15 -10.01 -12.04
CA PHE A 151 -6.68 -10.27 -10.68
C PHE A 151 -5.72 -11.46 -10.62
N THR A 152 -4.52 -11.24 -10.09
CA THR A 152 -3.44 -12.24 -10.11
C THR A 152 -3.00 -12.60 -8.70
N ILE A 153 -2.88 -13.90 -8.41
CA ILE A 153 -2.32 -14.38 -7.15
C ILE A 153 -0.81 -14.51 -7.31
N ARG A 154 -0.05 -14.06 -6.32
CA ARG A 154 1.40 -14.21 -6.26
C ARG A 154 1.90 -14.51 -4.85
N THR A 155 3.16 -14.92 -4.75
CA THR A 155 3.80 -15.30 -3.50
C THR A 155 5.21 -14.71 -3.45
N GLU A 156 5.58 -14.17 -2.30
CA GLU A 156 6.92 -13.68 -1.97
C GLU A 156 7.43 -14.40 -0.74
N MET A 157 8.67 -14.88 -0.81
CA MET A 157 9.39 -15.45 0.32
C MET A 157 10.71 -14.69 0.46
N GLU A 158 10.85 -13.95 1.56
CA GLU A 158 12.01 -13.11 1.89
C GLU A 158 12.76 -13.66 3.12
#